data_AF-A0AAN6S6V8-F1
#
_entry.id   AF-A0AAN6S6V8-F1
#
_cell.length_a   1.000
_cell.length_b   1.000
_cell.length_c   1.000
_cell.angle_alpha   90.00
_cell.angle_beta   90.00
_cell.angle_gamma   90.00
#
_symmetry.space_group_name_H-M   'P 1'
#
loop_
_entity.id
_entity.type
_entity.pdbx_description
1 polymer ?
#
loop_
_entity_poly.entity_id
_entity_poly.type
_entity_poly.pdbx_seq_one_letter_code
_entity_poly.pdbx_strand_id
1 'polypeptide(L)'
;MPPKEVADVANIDVLDADHRKPFEQALMRILQTEIAEHTYAEILDGLPTRKSYSELNPASIKNGHPAHDHLELCPGTRERACEFRSSFDPSTLSFTSHLLLAFQGTPLGSRSFHLRLIELLVVSCHHIAVYLFQLGDAVHSHVQGGWPTAFSYSHYTAVEQNPNGIADTVGYWTEARIFGEIETECREMYIHGDFGTGTFTIFRPTAEQFDDLIHFLLVEQAPAGCPLPIVVSLKNHWRWDPWDAYAYFHIFRDRYERKVGQTKPKPQWRRPFLAPVTTLPRWARRVDEEEEQPPEQEKEAGVEVYKEARLRGPLSIYLNKRGLRCDGRCDTPADLAVTLATLPHIT
;
A
#
# COMPACT_ATOMS: atom_id res chain seq x y z
N MET A 1 -20.03 -22.02 1.19
CA MET A 1 -19.68 -20.59 1.33
C MET A 1 -20.88 -19.88 1.90
N PRO A 2 -20.75 -19.09 2.97
CA PRO A 2 -21.83 -18.20 3.38
C PRO A 2 -22.13 -17.23 2.23
N PRO A 3 -23.39 -16.81 2.05
CA PRO A 3 -23.73 -15.80 1.05
C PRO A 3 -22.95 -14.52 1.36
N LYS A 4 -22.26 -13.97 0.34
CA LYS A 4 -21.64 -12.63 0.42
C LYS A 4 -22.77 -11.66 0.78
N GLU A 5 -22.68 -11.09 1.98
CA GLU A 5 -23.58 -10.03 2.43
C GLU A 5 -23.49 -8.91 1.38
N VAL A 6 -24.63 -8.57 0.76
CA VAL A 6 -24.68 -7.48 -0.20
C VAL A 6 -24.46 -6.22 0.60
N ALA A 7 -23.25 -5.67 0.53
CA ALA A 7 -22.92 -4.43 1.20
C ALA A 7 -23.95 -3.37 0.81
N ASP A 8 -24.49 -2.67 1.81
CA ASP A 8 -25.33 -1.51 1.57
C ASP A 8 -24.48 -0.45 0.86
N VAL A 9 -24.87 -0.11 -0.36
CA VAL A 9 -24.14 0.80 -1.24
C VAL A 9 -24.99 2.01 -1.61
N ALA A 10 -24.36 3.17 -1.65
CA ALA A 10 -24.96 4.43 -2.04
C ALA A 10 -23.97 5.26 -2.88
N ASN A 11 -24.45 6.31 -3.54
CA ASN A 11 -23.61 7.26 -4.25
C ASN A 11 -23.36 8.51 -3.40
N ILE A 12 -22.57 9.44 -3.91
CA ILE A 12 -22.23 10.70 -3.21
C ILE A 12 -23.40 11.67 -3.03
N ASP A 13 -24.58 11.40 -3.61
CA ASP A 13 -25.74 12.29 -3.46
C ASP A 13 -26.30 12.27 -2.04
N VAL A 14 -25.93 11.28 -1.22
CA VAL A 14 -26.29 11.21 0.20
C VAL A 14 -25.46 12.17 1.07
N LEU A 15 -24.34 12.70 0.55
CA LEU A 15 -23.48 13.63 1.27
C LEU A 15 -24.08 15.04 1.24
N ASP A 16 -23.81 15.82 2.30
CA ASP A 16 -24.11 17.24 2.30
C ASP A 16 -23.21 18.00 1.29
N ALA A 17 -23.58 19.25 1.01
CA ALA A 17 -22.86 20.07 0.05
C ALA A 17 -21.42 20.38 0.48
N ASP A 18 -21.12 20.42 1.77
CA ASP A 18 -19.81 20.78 2.31
C ASP A 18 -18.81 19.63 2.24
N HIS A 19 -19.28 18.38 2.19
CA HIS A 19 -18.48 17.18 1.97
C HIS A 19 -18.43 16.79 0.50
N ARG A 20 -19.56 16.89 -0.20
CA ARG A 20 -19.69 16.52 -1.62
C ARG A 20 -18.80 17.36 -2.52
N LYS A 21 -18.83 18.69 -2.37
CA LYS A 21 -18.09 19.60 -3.26
C LYS A 21 -16.57 19.39 -3.19
N PRO A 22 -15.92 19.31 -2.01
CA PRO A 22 -14.50 18.99 -1.93
C PRO A 22 -14.15 17.64 -2.58
N PHE A 23 -15.00 16.62 -2.39
CA PHE A 23 -14.80 15.32 -3.02
C PHE A 23 -14.85 15.41 -4.56
N GLU A 24 -15.90 16.00 -5.13
CA GLU A 24 -16.04 16.15 -6.59
C GLU A 24 -14.87 16.95 -7.17
N GLN A 25 -14.52 18.07 -6.54
CA GLN A 25 -13.39 18.89 -6.96
C GLN A 25 -12.08 18.11 -6.95
N ALA A 26 -11.79 17.42 -5.85
CA ALA A 26 -10.55 16.67 -5.67
C ALA A 26 -10.47 15.50 -6.66
N LEU A 27 -11.57 14.78 -6.89
CA LEU A 27 -11.63 13.68 -7.86
C LEU A 27 -11.37 14.20 -9.27
N MET A 28 -12.09 15.23 -9.71
CA MET A 28 -11.90 15.80 -11.04
C MET A 28 -10.47 16.32 -11.24
N ARG A 29 -9.86 16.86 -10.18
CA ARG A 29 -8.46 17.31 -10.21
C ARG A 29 -7.48 16.17 -10.38
N ILE A 30 -7.68 15.04 -9.69
CA ILE A 30 -6.87 13.83 -9.89
C ILE A 30 -7.02 13.33 -11.33
N LEU A 31 -8.25 13.25 -11.86
CA LEU A 31 -8.50 12.79 -13.23
C LEU A 31 -7.89 13.70 -14.30
N GLN A 32 -7.61 14.97 -14.00
CA GLN A 32 -6.92 15.91 -14.89
C GLN A 32 -5.41 15.76 -14.90
N THR A 33 -4.82 14.99 -13.97
CA THR A 33 -3.37 14.76 -13.94
C THR A 33 -2.92 13.90 -15.11
N GLU A 34 -1.69 14.15 -15.59
CA GLU A 34 -1.07 13.33 -16.65
C GLU A 34 -0.93 11.86 -16.23
N ILE A 35 -0.61 11.60 -14.96
CA ILE A 35 -0.47 10.23 -14.44
C ILE A 35 -1.81 9.47 -14.46
N ALA A 36 -2.91 10.11 -14.09
CA ALA A 36 -4.24 9.49 -14.15
C ALA A 36 -4.68 9.27 -15.61
N GLU A 37 -4.56 10.31 -16.46
CA GLU A 37 -4.91 10.22 -17.88
C GLU A 37 -4.13 9.08 -18.58
N HIS A 38 -2.83 8.99 -18.35
CA HIS A 38 -2.00 7.94 -18.91
C HIS A 38 -2.38 6.55 -18.37
N THR A 39 -2.65 6.43 -17.07
CA THR A 39 -3.02 5.15 -16.44
C THR A 39 -4.35 4.62 -16.97
N TYR A 40 -5.37 5.47 -17.10
CA TYR A 40 -6.65 5.05 -17.69
C TYR A 40 -6.55 4.78 -19.19
N ALA A 41 -5.70 5.51 -19.90
CA ALA A 41 -5.40 5.21 -21.30
C ALA A 41 -4.75 3.83 -21.46
N GLU A 42 -3.82 3.43 -20.58
CA GLU A 42 -3.26 2.07 -20.57
C GLU A 42 -4.34 1.01 -20.38
N ILE A 43 -5.29 1.24 -19.47
CA ILE A 43 -6.41 0.30 -19.26
C ILE A 43 -7.26 0.15 -20.51
N LEU A 44 -7.61 1.27 -21.17
CA LEU A 44 -8.34 1.27 -22.46
C LEU A 44 -7.51 0.68 -23.61
N ASP A 45 -6.20 0.77 -23.54
CA ASP A 45 -5.27 0.06 -24.42
C ASP A 45 -5.33 -1.46 -24.20
N GLY A 46 -5.48 -1.85 -22.94
CA GLY A 46 -5.49 -3.24 -22.49
C GLY A 46 -4.12 -3.76 -22.08
N LEU A 47 -3.06 -2.95 -22.25
CA LEU A 47 -1.70 -3.25 -21.82
C LEU A 47 -1.07 -2.02 -21.14
N PRO A 48 -0.35 -2.18 -20.01
CA PRO A 48 0.51 -1.12 -19.53
C PRO A 48 1.70 -0.95 -20.48
N THR A 49 2.25 0.25 -20.55
CA THR A 49 3.54 0.47 -21.21
C THR A 49 4.66 -0.21 -20.42
N ARG A 50 5.74 -0.57 -21.10
CA ARG A 50 6.95 -1.13 -20.47
C ARG A 50 7.44 -0.23 -19.34
N LYS A 51 7.37 1.08 -19.53
CA LYS A 51 7.79 2.08 -18.54
C LYS A 51 6.92 1.98 -17.29
N SER A 52 5.61 2.14 -17.41
CA SER A 52 4.67 2.06 -16.28
C SER A 52 4.79 0.73 -15.53
N TYR A 53 4.96 -0.36 -16.28
CA TYR A 53 5.14 -1.67 -15.68
C TYR A 53 6.44 -1.84 -14.93
N SER A 54 7.54 -1.31 -15.47
CA SER A 54 8.84 -1.36 -14.79
C SER A 54 8.87 -0.45 -13.56
N GLU A 55 8.06 0.61 -13.51
CA GLU A 55 7.93 1.48 -12.34
C GLU A 55 7.26 0.76 -11.16
N LEU A 56 6.29 -0.13 -11.38
CA LEU A 56 5.68 -0.92 -10.30
C LEU A 56 6.32 -2.28 -10.07
N ASN A 57 7.06 -2.79 -11.07
CA ASN A 57 7.74 -4.09 -11.01
C ASN A 57 9.24 -3.95 -11.39
N PRO A 58 10.03 -3.15 -10.66
CA PRO A 58 11.42 -2.82 -11.05
C PRO A 58 12.37 -4.04 -11.06
N ALA A 59 11.98 -5.13 -10.42
CA ALA A 59 12.74 -6.38 -10.36
C ALA A 59 12.31 -7.42 -11.40
N SER A 60 11.26 -7.17 -12.21
CA SER A 60 10.72 -8.20 -13.11
C SER A 60 9.88 -7.64 -14.24
N ILE A 61 10.48 -7.51 -15.43
CA ILE A 61 9.78 -7.81 -16.67
C ILE A 61 10.39 -9.09 -17.23
N LYS A 62 9.63 -10.19 -17.16
CA LYS A 62 10.09 -11.46 -17.73
C LYS A 62 10.02 -11.35 -19.25
N ASN A 63 10.98 -11.95 -19.95
CA ASN A 63 10.87 -12.15 -21.40
C ASN A 63 9.54 -12.87 -21.67
N GLY A 64 8.69 -12.28 -22.52
CA GLY A 64 7.35 -12.77 -22.84
C GLY A 64 6.21 -12.19 -22.01
N HIS A 65 6.45 -11.25 -21.09
CA HIS A 65 5.36 -10.45 -20.51
C HIS A 65 4.79 -9.50 -21.59
N PRO A 66 3.46 -9.35 -21.72
CA PRO A 66 2.85 -8.51 -22.76
C PRO A 66 3.34 -7.06 -22.78
N ALA A 67 3.61 -6.49 -21.61
CA ALA A 67 4.15 -5.13 -21.47
C ALA A 67 5.61 -4.97 -21.95
N HIS A 68 6.33 -6.06 -22.26
CA HIS A 68 7.75 -5.99 -22.63
C HIS A 68 7.98 -5.22 -23.93
N ASP A 69 7.12 -5.43 -24.91
CA ASP A 69 7.24 -4.81 -26.23
C ASP A 69 6.27 -3.63 -26.44
N HIS A 70 5.40 -3.37 -25.45
CA HIS A 70 4.45 -2.26 -25.47
C HIS A 70 5.13 -0.96 -25.00
N LEU A 71 5.76 -0.23 -25.92
CA LEU A 71 6.56 0.95 -25.58
C LEU A 71 5.75 2.24 -25.48
N GLU A 72 4.70 2.34 -26.28
CA GLU A 72 3.84 3.50 -26.43
C GLU A 72 2.39 3.02 -26.49
N LEU A 73 1.47 3.89 -26.08
CA LEU A 73 0.04 3.64 -26.20
C LEU A 73 -0.37 3.53 -27.67
N CYS A 74 -1.33 2.66 -27.94
CA CYS A 74 -2.00 2.56 -29.22
C CYS A 74 -2.71 3.88 -29.60
N PRO A 75 -2.74 4.25 -30.89
CA PRO A 75 -3.43 5.46 -31.33
C PRO A 75 -4.90 5.48 -30.89
N GLY A 76 -5.36 6.61 -30.34
CA GLY A 76 -6.76 6.80 -29.94
C GLY A 76 -7.06 6.48 -28.47
N THR A 77 -6.22 5.74 -27.74
CA THR A 77 -6.53 5.34 -26.36
C THR A 77 -6.46 6.51 -25.38
N ARG A 78 -5.54 7.45 -25.62
CA ARG A 78 -5.43 8.69 -24.85
C ARG A 78 -6.64 9.60 -25.08
N GLU A 79 -7.09 9.74 -26.33
CA GLU A 79 -8.28 10.50 -26.67
C GLU A 79 -9.52 9.91 -25.99
N ARG A 80 -9.67 8.57 -26.00
CA ARG A 80 -10.75 7.89 -25.28
C ARG A 80 -10.71 8.14 -23.77
N ALA A 81 -9.54 8.13 -23.14
CA ALA A 81 -9.40 8.47 -21.72
C ALA A 81 -9.81 9.93 -21.44
N CYS A 82 -9.43 10.86 -22.32
CA CYS A 82 -9.86 12.26 -22.26
C CYS A 82 -11.37 12.45 -22.45
N GLU A 83 -11.98 11.72 -23.38
CA GLU A 83 -13.42 11.72 -23.64
C GLU A 83 -14.21 11.16 -22.44
N PHE A 84 -13.74 10.05 -21.86
CA PHE A 84 -14.27 9.51 -20.63
C PHE A 84 -14.23 10.55 -19.50
N ARG A 85 -13.06 11.15 -19.22
CA ARG A 85 -12.93 12.19 -18.20
C ARG A 85 -13.88 13.36 -18.42
N SER A 86 -14.01 13.81 -19.68
CA SER A 86 -14.81 15.00 -20.01
C SER A 86 -16.32 14.78 -19.86
N SER A 87 -16.76 13.53 -19.93
CA SER A 87 -18.16 13.13 -19.76
C SER A 87 -18.45 12.45 -18.42
N PHE A 88 -17.43 12.29 -17.57
CA PHE A 88 -17.52 11.59 -16.30
C PHE A 88 -18.37 12.38 -15.29
N ASP A 89 -19.33 11.68 -14.68
CA ASP A 89 -20.16 12.20 -13.60
C ASP A 89 -19.82 11.46 -12.28
N PRO A 90 -19.25 12.14 -11.26
CA PRO A 90 -18.93 11.53 -9.98
C PRO A 90 -20.12 10.83 -9.29
N SER A 91 -21.37 11.24 -9.56
CA SER A 91 -22.57 10.61 -8.99
C SER A 91 -22.83 9.19 -9.51
N THR A 92 -22.13 8.74 -10.56
CA THR A 92 -22.20 7.34 -11.02
C THR A 92 -21.40 6.37 -10.15
N LEU A 93 -20.51 6.87 -9.29
CA LEU A 93 -19.73 6.03 -8.38
C LEU A 93 -20.58 5.56 -7.21
N SER A 94 -20.45 4.27 -6.90
CA SER A 94 -21.07 3.65 -5.73
C SER A 94 -20.02 3.34 -4.67
N PHE A 95 -20.35 3.60 -3.41
CA PHE A 95 -19.51 3.35 -2.25
C PHE A 95 -20.31 2.60 -1.20
N THR A 96 -19.64 1.96 -0.25
CA THR A 96 -20.35 1.42 0.91
C THR A 96 -20.96 2.57 1.73
N SER A 97 -22.19 2.40 2.20
CA SER A 97 -22.87 3.40 3.03
C SER A 97 -22.04 3.76 4.26
N HIS A 98 -21.31 2.79 4.83
CA HIS A 98 -20.42 3.03 5.96
C HIS A 98 -19.32 4.06 5.62
N LEU A 99 -18.70 3.96 4.44
CA LEU A 99 -17.63 4.86 4.02
C LEU A 99 -18.13 6.30 3.84
N LEU A 100 -19.29 6.46 3.20
CA LEU A 100 -19.92 7.78 3.01
C LEU A 100 -20.32 8.41 4.33
N LEU A 101 -20.96 7.65 5.23
CA LEU A 101 -21.33 8.11 6.56
C LEU A 101 -20.11 8.46 7.42
N ALA A 102 -19.02 7.69 7.31
CA ALA A 102 -17.78 7.96 8.02
C ALA A 102 -17.13 9.27 7.54
N PHE A 103 -17.15 9.56 6.24
CA PHE A 103 -16.67 10.83 5.69
C PHE A 103 -17.55 12.01 6.13
N GLN A 104 -18.86 11.88 5.94
CA GLN A 104 -19.89 12.86 6.34
C GLN A 104 -19.85 13.22 7.84
N GLY A 105 -19.40 12.29 8.68
CA GLY A 105 -19.26 12.49 10.12
C GLY A 105 -17.98 13.20 10.55
N THR A 106 -17.09 13.57 9.64
CA THR A 106 -15.82 14.23 9.97
C THR A 106 -15.95 15.76 10.04
N PRO A 107 -15.25 16.45 10.96
CA PRO A 107 -15.21 17.91 10.94
C PRO A 107 -14.46 18.43 9.73
N LEU A 108 -15.04 19.38 8.99
CA LEU A 108 -14.41 19.99 7.82
C LEU A 108 -13.01 20.54 8.12
N GLY A 109 -12.06 20.31 7.20
CA GLY A 109 -10.67 20.76 7.34
C GLY A 109 -9.85 20.04 8.41
N SER A 110 -10.44 19.11 9.17
CA SER A 110 -9.70 18.29 10.12
C SER A 110 -8.85 17.25 9.41
N ARG A 111 -7.88 16.70 10.13
CA ARG A 111 -7.05 15.60 9.62
C ARG A 111 -7.87 14.36 9.27
N SER A 112 -8.89 14.02 10.05
CA SER A 112 -9.76 12.88 9.76
C SER A 112 -10.60 13.12 8.50
N PHE A 113 -11.06 14.34 8.27
CA PHE A 113 -11.70 14.73 7.01
C PHE A 113 -10.78 14.51 5.82
N HIS A 114 -9.52 14.99 5.91
CA HIS A 114 -8.53 14.80 4.84
C HIS A 114 -8.24 13.32 4.55
N LEU A 115 -8.09 12.49 5.59
CA LEU A 115 -7.86 11.05 5.42
C LEU A 115 -9.05 10.33 4.79
N ARG A 116 -10.28 10.64 5.22
CA ARG A 116 -11.51 10.05 4.67
C ARG A 116 -11.78 10.52 3.24
N LEU A 117 -11.44 11.78 2.92
CA LEU A 117 -11.45 12.28 1.55
C LEU A 117 -10.49 11.47 0.67
N ILE A 118 -9.22 11.30 1.10
CA ILE A 118 -8.24 10.51 0.34
C ILE A 118 -8.74 9.07 0.14
N GLU A 119 -9.28 8.42 1.17
CA GLU A 119 -9.85 7.07 1.07
C GLU A 119 -10.93 6.98 -0.02
N LEU A 120 -11.89 7.91 -0.05
CA LEU A 120 -12.92 7.99 -1.09
C LEU A 120 -12.31 8.20 -2.49
N LEU A 121 -11.29 9.04 -2.62
CA LEU A 121 -10.62 9.31 -3.90
C LEU A 121 -9.87 8.09 -4.44
N VAL A 122 -9.22 7.34 -3.56
CA VAL A 122 -8.54 6.08 -3.90
C VAL A 122 -9.55 5.04 -4.38
N VAL A 123 -10.61 4.82 -3.60
CA VAL A 123 -11.73 3.93 -3.98
C VAL A 123 -12.33 4.34 -5.33
N SER A 124 -12.49 5.65 -5.56
CA SER A 124 -13.01 6.17 -6.82
C SER A 124 -12.12 5.80 -8.01
N CYS A 125 -10.80 5.99 -7.89
CA CYS A 125 -9.86 5.64 -8.95
C CYS A 125 -9.86 4.13 -9.24
N HIS A 126 -9.94 3.31 -8.19
CA HIS A 126 -10.09 1.86 -8.32
C HIS A 126 -11.38 1.49 -9.07
N HIS A 127 -12.52 2.05 -8.68
CA HIS A 127 -13.81 1.79 -9.34
C HIS A 127 -13.83 2.23 -10.80
N ILE A 128 -13.23 3.37 -11.14
CA ILE A 128 -13.10 3.83 -12.52
C ILE A 128 -12.27 2.83 -13.32
N ALA A 129 -11.13 2.38 -12.79
CA ALA A 129 -10.29 1.40 -13.46
C ALA A 129 -10.99 0.06 -13.70
N VAL A 130 -11.72 -0.44 -12.69
CA VAL A 130 -12.56 -1.64 -12.79
C VAL A 130 -13.61 -1.46 -13.90
N TYR A 131 -14.30 -0.33 -13.92
CA TYR A 131 -15.32 -0.02 -14.92
C TYR A 131 -14.73 -0.01 -16.34
N LEU A 132 -13.65 0.74 -16.58
CA LEU A 132 -13.01 0.84 -17.89
C LEU A 132 -12.50 -0.51 -18.38
N PHE A 133 -11.93 -1.32 -17.49
CA PHE A 133 -11.49 -2.67 -17.82
C PHE A 133 -12.66 -3.59 -18.21
N GLN A 134 -13.80 -3.43 -17.53
CA GLN A 134 -15.01 -4.25 -17.77
C GLN A 134 -15.78 -3.86 -19.04
N LEU A 135 -15.52 -2.70 -19.64
CA LEU A 135 -16.08 -2.34 -20.96
C LEU A 135 -15.72 -3.39 -22.03
N GLY A 136 -14.57 -4.05 -21.88
CA GLY A 136 -14.16 -5.15 -22.74
C GLY A 136 -13.88 -4.74 -24.19
N ASP A 137 -13.72 -3.43 -24.44
CA ASP A 137 -13.45 -2.83 -25.75
C ASP A 137 -12.00 -2.32 -25.86
N ALA A 138 -11.10 -2.93 -25.08
CA ALA A 138 -9.69 -2.61 -25.11
C ALA A 138 -9.05 -3.02 -26.44
N VAL A 139 -8.03 -2.25 -26.86
CA VAL A 139 -7.31 -2.47 -28.13
C VAL A 139 -6.61 -3.84 -28.12
N HIS A 140 -6.02 -4.18 -26.99
CA HIS A 140 -5.40 -5.46 -26.71
C HIS A 140 -6.28 -6.31 -25.78
N SER A 141 -6.29 -7.62 -26.02
CA SER A 141 -6.85 -8.56 -25.04
C SER A 141 -6.17 -8.38 -23.70
N HIS A 142 -6.97 -8.19 -22.65
CA HIS A 142 -6.51 -8.10 -21.27
C HIS A 142 -5.83 -9.39 -20.78
N VAL A 143 -6.17 -10.54 -21.38
CA VAL A 143 -5.57 -11.84 -21.07
C VAL A 143 -4.55 -12.18 -22.16
N GLN A 144 -3.26 -12.23 -21.81
CA GLN A 144 -2.19 -12.60 -22.73
C GLN A 144 -1.08 -13.37 -22.02
N GLY A 145 -0.49 -14.36 -22.71
CA GLY A 145 0.77 -14.97 -22.29
C GLY A 145 0.75 -15.78 -20.98
N GLY A 146 -0.40 -16.32 -20.58
CA GLY A 146 -0.55 -17.08 -19.33
C GLY A 146 -0.68 -16.23 -18.07
N TRP A 147 -0.77 -14.91 -18.22
CA TRP A 147 -1.07 -13.98 -17.14
C TRP A 147 -2.58 -13.75 -17.09
N PRO A 148 -3.20 -13.75 -15.89
CA PRO A 148 -4.61 -13.39 -15.78
C PRO A 148 -4.87 -12.02 -16.42
N THR A 149 -4.02 -11.03 -16.11
CA THR A 149 -4.06 -9.67 -16.66
C THR A 149 -2.63 -9.16 -16.84
N ALA A 150 -2.40 -8.29 -17.84
CA ALA A 150 -1.11 -7.61 -18.02
C ALA A 150 -0.84 -6.54 -16.94
N PHE A 151 -1.88 -6.12 -16.20
CA PHE A 151 -1.79 -5.19 -15.06
C PHE A 151 -1.50 -5.94 -13.76
N SER A 152 -0.44 -6.76 -13.75
CA SER A 152 -0.09 -7.51 -12.54
C SER A 152 0.73 -6.66 -11.59
N TYR A 153 0.36 -6.69 -10.31
CA TYR A 153 1.11 -6.06 -9.24
C TYR A 153 1.42 -7.06 -8.13
N SER A 154 2.69 -7.11 -7.70
CA SER A 154 3.22 -8.25 -6.92
C SER A 154 2.58 -8.44 -5.55
N HIS A 155 1.93 -7.41 -5.02
CA HIS A 155 1.28 -7.42 -3.72
C HIS A 155 -0.17 -7.97 -3.74
N TYR A 156 -0.83 -7.97 -4.90
CA TYR A 156 -2.25 -8.34 -5.05
C TYR A 156 -2.42 -9.63 -5.87
N THR A 157 -2.03 -10.73 -5.26
CA THR A 157 -2.04 -12.06 -5.91
C THR A 157 -3.27 -12.90 -5.56
N ALA A 158 -4.10 -12.47 -4.59
CA ALA A 158 -5.27 -13.19 -4.13
C ALA A 158 -6.54 -12.85 -4.96
N VAL A 159 -6.42 -12.89 -6.29
CA VAL A 159 -7.48 -12.47 -7.23
C VAL A 159 -8.82 -13.16 -6.97
N GLU A 160 -8.81 -14.41 -6.48
CA GLU A 160 -10.03 -15.17 -6.24
C GLU A 160 -10.86 -14.66 -5.04
N GLN A 161 -10.29 -13.80 -4.20
CA GLN A 161 -10.96 -13.25 -3.01
C GLN A 161 -11.68 -11.94 -3.31
N ASN A 162 -11.28 -11.26 -4.39
CA ASN A 162 -11.75 -9.94 -4.76
C ASN A 162 -13.21 -9.94 -5.25
N PRO A 163 -14.05 -8.94 -4.90
CA PRO A 163 -15.44 -8.86 -5.35
C PRO A 163 -15.64 -8.91 -6.87
N ASN A 164 -14.80 -8.19 -7.62
CA ASN A 164 -14.80 -8.12 -9.08
C ASN A 164 -13.71 -9.02 -9.71
N GLY A 165 -13.14 -9.92 -8.92
CA GLY A 165 -12.09 -10.85 -9.34
C GLY A 165 -10.89 -10.12 -9.92
N ILE A 166 -10.63 -10.37 -11.21
CA ILE A 166 -9.46 -9.83 -11.90
C ILE A 166 -9.50 -8.33 -12.15
N ALA A 167 -10.70 -7.76 -12.28
CA ALA A 167 -10.82 -6.33 -12.52
C ALA A 167 -10.29 -5.53 -11.32
N ASP A 168 -10.43 -6.05 -10.09
CA ASP A 168 -9.87 -5.40 -8.90
C ASP A 168 -8.33 -5.37 -8.94
N THR A 169 -7.66 -6.32 -9.60
CA THR A 169 -6.20 -6.25 -9.81
C THR A 169 -5.81 -5.01 -10.62
N VAL A 170 -6.64 -4.62 -11.58
CA VAL A 170 -6.45 -3.41 -12.41
C VAL A 170 -6.78 -2.15 -11.60
N GLY A 171 -7.75 -2.24 -10.70
CA GLY A 171 -8.01 -1.20 -9.70
C GLY A 171 -6.80 -0.93 -8.81
N TYR A 172 -6.23 -1.97 -8.18
CA TYR A 172 -5.03 -1.84 -7.34
C TYR A 172 -3.81 -1.36 -8.12
N TRP A 173 -3.64 -1.81 -9.37
CA TRP A 173 -2.63 -1.23 -10.26
C TRP A 173 -2.81 0.28 -10.39
N THR A 174 -4.04 0.75 -10.58
CA THR A 174 -4.35 2.18 -10.72
C THR A 174 -4.08 2.95 -9.43
N GLU A 175 -4.48 2.41 -8.28
CA GLU A 175 -4.16 3.01 -6.97
C GLU A 175 -2.63 3.15 -6.79
N ALA A 176 -1.86 2.11 -7.14
CA ALA A 176 -0.40 2.13 -7.09
C ALA A 176 0.22 3.14 -8.06
N ARG A 177 -0.31 3.27 -9.28
CA ARG A 177 0.15 4.24 -10.28
C ARG A 177 -0.08 5.69 -9.88
N ILE A 178 -1.28 5.99 -9.37
CA ILE A 178 -1.70 7.38 -9.10
C ILE A 178 -1.21 7.83 -7.73
N PHE A 179 -1.31 7.01 -6.69
CA PHE A 179 -1.03 7.41 -5.32
C PHE A 179 0.22 6.78 -4.70
N GLY A 180 0.61 5.58 -5.16
CA GLY A 180 1.64 4.75 -4.53
C GLY A 180 1.10 3.68 -3.56
N GLU A 181 -0.13 3.18 -3.78
CA GLU A 181 -0.86 2.19 -2.97
C GLU A 181 -1.14 2.67 -1.54
N ILE A 182 -2.41 2.98 -1.23
CA ILE A 182 -2.78 3.56 0.06
C ILE A 182 -3.45 2.53 0.96
N GLU A 183 -3.00 2.41 2.20
CA GLU A 183 -3.72 1.65 3.22
C GLU A 183 -5.01 2.35 3.69
N THR A 184 -6.09 1.61 3.96
CA THR A 184 -7.39 2.17 4.35
C THR A 184 -7.98 1.53 5.61
N GLU A 185 -7.71 2.13 6.76
CA GLU A 185 -8.62 2.11 7.92
C GLU A 185 -8.75 3.52 8.57
N CYS A 186 -8.30 4.58 7.86
CA CYS A 186 -8.44 6.00 8.21
C CYS A 186 -7.92 6.46 9.58
N ARG A 187 -7.03 5.69 10.20
CA ARG A 187 -6.20 6.22 11.28
C ARG A 187 -5.03 7.01 10.71
N GLU A 188 -4.46 6.48 9.65
CA GLU A 188 -3.25 6.97 9.01
C GLU A 188 -3.25 6.63 7.52
N MET A 189 -2.33 7.25 6.78
CA MET A 189 -2.07 6.98 5.35
C MET A 189 -0.71 6.33 5.24
N TYR A 190 -0.65 5.16 4.61
CA TYR A 190 0.59 4.43 4.34
C TYR A 190 0.69 4.14 2.85
N ILE A 191 1.90 4.24 2.32
CA ILE A 191 2.21 4.17 0.88
C ILE A 191 3.26 3.09 0.64
N HIS A 192 3.07 2.25 -0.36
CA HIS A 192 4.10 1.32 -0.79
C HIS A 192 5.22 2.06 -1.54
N GLY A 193 6.45 1.86 -1.10
CA GLY A 193 7.61 2.55 -1.63
C GLY A 193 8.17 1.97 -2.92
N ASP A 194 7.53 0.99 -3.55
CA ASP A 194 8.10 0.23 -4.67
C ASP A 194 7.98 0.93 -6.03
N PHE A 195 7.30 2.08 -6.09
CA PHE A 195 7.23 2.92 -7.28
C PHE A 195 8.62 3.43 -7.72
N GLY A 196 8.97 3.17 -8.98
CA GLY A 196 10.18 3.65 -9.65
C GLY A 196 11.47 3.05 -9.07
N THR A 197 12.35 3.91 -8.56
CA THR A 197 13.61 3.51 -7.91
C THR A 197 13.47 3.33 -6.40
N GLY A 198 12.24 3.26 -5.89
CA GLY A 198 11.95 3.28 -4.47
C GLY A 198 12.31 1.97 -3.76
N THR A 199 11.86 1.84 -2.51
CA THR A 199 12.17 0.73 -1.61
C THR A 199 11.00 -0.23 -1.48
N PHE A 200 11.28 -1.52 -1.27
CA PHE A 200 10.25 -2.55 -1.04
C PHE A 200 9.61 -2.46 0.37
N THR A 201 9.42 -1.26 0.89
CA THR A 201 8.91 -0.96 2.23
C THR A 201 7.72 -0.03 2.14
N ILE A 202 6.80 -0.19 3.08
CA ILE A 202 5.66 0.70 3.27
C ILE A 202 6.13 1.89 4.11
N PHE A 203 5.68 3.10 3.80
CA PHE A 203 6.07 4.31 4.52
C PHE A 203 4.88 5.23 4.74
N ARG A 204 4.95 6.04 5.80
CA ARG A 204 4.00 7.13 6.02
C ARG A 204 4.48 8.38 5.26
N PRO A 205 3.62 9.10 4.54
CA PRO A 205 3.98 10.41 3.97
C PRO A 205 4.54 11.33 5.04
N THR A 206 5.51 12.18 4.68
CA THR A 206 5.91 13.28 5.57
C THR A 206 4.76 14.28 5.71
N ALA A 207 4.81 15.13 6.74
CA ALA A 207 3.86 16.24 6.87
C ALA A 207 3.84 17.11 5.59
N GLU A 208 5.01 17.42 5.04
CA GLU A 208 5.17 18.16 3.78
C GLU A 208 4.47 17.45 2.60
N GLN A 209 4.69 16.15 2.40
CA GLN A 209 4.04 15.39 1.33
C GLN A 209 2.51 15.32 1.50
N PHE A 210 2.04 15.17 2.74
CA PHE A 210 0.62 15.15 3.05
C PHE A 210 -0.03 16.51 2.81
N ASP A 211 0.58 17.58 3.31
CA ASP A 211 0.08 18.95 3.18
C ASP A 211 0.09 19.39 1.70
N ASP A 212 1.13 19.05 0.94
CA ASP A 212 1.19 19.30 -0.50
C ASP A 212 0.07 18.58 -1.26
N LEU A 213 -0.23 17.33 -0.89
CA LEU A 213 -1.36 16.58 -1.46
C LEU A 213 -2.69 17.26 -1.12
N ILE A 214 -2.94 17.61 0.14
CA ILE A 214 -4.20 18.26 0.54
C ILE A 214 -4.36 19.63 -0.11
N HIS A 215 -3.28 20.42 -0.15
CA HIS A 215 -3.28 21.70 -0.85
C HIS A 215 -3.61 21.51 -2.33
N PHE A 216 -2.97 20.55 -3.00
CA PHE A 216 -3.28 20.19 -4.39
C PHE A 216 -4.75 19.84 -4.56
N LEU A 217 -5.32 18.97 -3.72
CA LEU A 217 -6.69 18.46 -3.85
C LEU A 217 -7.77 19.52 -3.56
N LEU A 218 -7.51 20.48 -2.67
CA LEU A 218 -8.55 21.35 -2.12
C LEU A 218 -8.45 22.82 -2.51
N VAL A 219 -7.29 23.31 -2.99
CA VAL A 219 -7.16 24.71 -3.42
C VAL A 219 -8.14 25.03 -4.56
N GLU A 220 -8.65 26.26 -4.64
CA GLU A 220 -9.64 26.63 -5.67
C GLU A 220 -9.07 26.54 -7.09
N GLN A 221 -7.82 26.98 -7.27
CA GLN A 221 -7.13 26.98 -8.57
C GLN A 221 -6.06 25.90 -8.60
N ALA A 222 -6.11 25.03 -9.61
CA ALA A 222 -5.16 23.94 -9.75
C ALA A 222 -3.71 24.48 -9.74
N PRO A 223 -2.85 23.99 -8.84
CA PRO A 223 -1.46 24.44 -8.80
C PRO A 223 -0.72 23.91 -10.03
N ALA A 224 0.37 24.59 -10.41
CA ALA A 224 1.17 24.21 -11.58
C ALA A 224 1.91 22.87 -11.43
N GLY A 225 2.08 22.36 -10.21
CA GLY A 225 2.74 21.10 -9.91
C GLY A 225 1.75 20.04 -9.41
N CYS A 226 2.02 18.77 -9.75
CA CYS A 226 1.28 17.61 -9.27
C CYS A 226 2.13 16.87 -8.22
N PRO A 227 1.68 16.70 -6.97
CA PRO A 227 2.41 15.95 -5.94
C PRO A 227 2.27 14.43 -6.08
N LEU A 228 1.47 13.97 -7.06
CA LEU A 228 1.22 12.56 -7.34
C LEU A 228 2.13 12.03 -8.48
N PRO A 229 2.60 10.77 -8.39
CA PRO A 229 2.49 9.89 -7.23
C PRO A 229 3.41 10.32 -6.09
N ILE A 230 3.03 9.99 -4.85
CA ILE A 230 3.90 10.27 -3.69
C ILE A 230 5.03 9.24 -3.67
N VAL A 231 6.25 9.71 -3.91
CA VAL A 231 7.43 8.85 -3.93
C VAL A 231 8.18 8.92 -2.60
N VAL A 232 8.72 7.78 -2.17
CA VAL A 232 9.56 7.69 -0.97
C VAL A 232 10.80 8.58 -1.08
N SER A 233 11.10 9.33 -0.02
CA SER A 233 12.28 10.17 0.10
C SER A 233 13.13 9.79 1.33
N LEU A 234 14.33 10.35 1.45
CA LEU A 234 15.16 10.19 2.65
C LEU A 234 14.52 10.77 3.92
N LYS A 235 13.54 11.69 3.79
CA LYS A 235 12.78 12.26 4.91
C LYS A 235 11.70 11.29 5.44
N ASN A 236 11.33 10.25 4.68
CA ASN A 236 10.43 9.21 5.16
C ASN A 236 11.22 8.22 6.04
N HIS A 237 11.45 8.61 7.29
CA HIS A 237 12.31 7.87 8.23
C HIS A 237 11.68 6.55 8.68
N TRP A 238 10.37 6.54 8.92
CA TRP A 238 9.63 5.37 9.39
C TRP A 238 9.13 4.55 8.21
N ARG A 239 9.64 3.31 8.12
CA ARG A 239 9.31 2.37 7.06
C ARG A 239 9.13 0.97 7.62
N TRP A 240 8.17 0.26 7.05
CA TRP A 240 7.80 -1.08 7.45
C TRP A 240 8.09 -2.06 6.32
N ASP A 241 8.65 -3.21 6.69
CA ASP A 241 8.66 -4.36 5.79
C ASP A 241 7.21 -4.79 5.52
N PRO A 242 6.82 -5.08 4.26
CA PRO A 242 5.42 -5.42 3.95
C PRO A 242 4.89 -6.61 4.76
N TRP A 243 5.73 -7.59 5.09
CA TRP A 243 5.29 -8.72 5.90
C TRP A 243 5.05 -8.29 7.35
N ASP A 244 5.94 -7.51 7.96
CA ASP A 244 5.76 -7.01 9.33
C ASP A 244 4.53 -6.10 9.43
N ALA A 245 4.36 -5.21 8.44
CA ALA A 245 3.23 -4.30 8.31
C ALA A 245 1.90 -5.05 8.43
N TYR A 246 1.73 -6.12 7.67
CA TYR A 246 0.51 -6.93 7.73
C TYR A 246 0.41 -7.79 9.00
N ALA A 247 1.48 -8.55 9.30
CA ALA A 247 1.45 -9.60 10.31
C ALA A 247 1.37 -9.05 11.75
N TYR A 248 1.94 -7.87 11.99
CA TYR A 248 2.08 -7.30 13.34
C TYR A 248 1.45 -5.92 13.50
N PHE A 249 1.51 -5.08 12.48
CA PHE A 249 1.03 -3.70 12.59
C PHE A 249 -0.38 -3.49 12.03
N HIS A 250 -0.97 -4.53 11.42
CA HIS A 250 -2.28 -4.48 10.77
C HIS A 250 -2.39 -3.35 9.73
N ILE A 251 -1.30 -3.14 8.98
CA ILE A 251 -1.19 -2.18 7.90
C ILE A 251 -1.58 -2.89 6.59
N PHE A 252 -2.83 -2.78 6.15
CA PHE A 252 -3.35 -3.34 4.88
C PHE A 252 -4.54 -2.57 4.29
N ARG A 253 -4.66 -2.54 2.95
CA ARG A 253 -5.81 -1.93 2.26
C ARG A 253 -7.07 -2.75 2.49
N ASP A 254 -6.98 -4.07 2.32
CA ASP A 254 -8.04 -5.01 2.65
C ASP A 254 -7.45 -6.20 3.41
N ARG A 255 -8.15 -6.67 4.44
CA ARG A 255 -7.69 -7.83 5.23
C ARG A 255 -7.54 -9.08 4.36
N TYR A 256 -8.22 -9.15 3.21
CA TYR A 256 -8.16 -10.29 2.31
C TYR A 256 -7.26 -10.08 1.08
N GLU A 257 -6.57 -8.94 0.97
CA GLU A 257 -5.75 -8.59 -0.20
C GLU A 257 -4.58 -9.56 -0.46
N ARG A 258 -4.06 -10.19 0.60
CA ARG A 258 -2.87 -11.05 0.54
C ARG A 258 -2.90 -12.21 1.52
N LYS A 259 -2.36 -13.33 1.08
CA LYS A 259 -2.13 -14.52 1.94
C LYS A 259 -0.77 -14.37 2.62
N VAL A 260 -0.76 -13.92 3.87
CA VAL A 260 0.49 -13.82 4.63
C VAL A 260 0.86 -15.19 5.21
N GLY A 261 2.03 -15.67 4.80
CA GLY A 261 2.59 -16.92 5.32
C GLY A 261 2.87 -16.80 6.82
N GLN A 262 2.68 -17.91 7.55
CA GLN A 262 2.91 -17.98 9.00
C GLN A 262 4.35 -17.62 9.42
N THR A 263 5.30 -17.70 8.48
CA THR A 263 6.70 -17.35 8.71
C THR A 263 7.10 -16.21 7.79
N LYS A 264 7.86 -15.25 8.36
CA LYS A 264 8.43 -14.16 7.58
C LYS A 264 9.35 -14.76 6.50
N PRO A 265 9.13 -14.44 5.22
CA PRO A 265 10.01 -14.91 4.16
C PRO A 265 11.41 -14.40 4.45
N LYS A 266 12.42 -15.27 4.26
CA LYS A 266 13.82 -14.82 4.34
C LYS A 266 13.98 -13.67 3.35
N PRO A 267 14.64 -12.56 3.73
CA PRO A 267 14.85 -11.45 2.82
C PRO A 267 15.49 -11.99 1.55
N GLN A 268 14.78 -11.86 0.44
CA GLN A 268 15.31 -12.18 -0.88
C GLN A 268 16.27 -11.03 -1.20
N TRP A 269 17.53 -11.19 -0.79
CA TRP A 269 18.53 -10.13 -0.75
C TRP A 269 18.71 -9.38 -2.09
N ARG A 270 19.09 -8.10 -1.96
CA ARG A 270 19.76 -7.18 -2.93
C ARG A 270 18.87 -6.10 -3.57
N ARG A 271 18.69 -4.98 -2.85
CA ARG A 271 18.81 -3.59 -3.38
C ARG A 271 18.60 -2.58 -2.23
N PRO A 272 19.67 -2.05 -1.60
CA PRO A 272 19.58 -0.84 -0.82
C PRO A 272 19.90 0.33 -1.74
N PHE A 273 18.92 1.19 -2.04
CA PHE A 273 19.27 2.52 -2.56
C PHE A 273 18.93 3.67 -1.60
N LEU A 274 18.21 3.39 -0.51
CA LEU A 274 17.96 4.39 0.54
C LEU A 274 18.03 3.73 1.93
N ALA A 275 19.26 3.54 2.44
CA ALA A 275 19.59 3.19 3.83
C ALA A 275 18.94 1.87 4.38
N PRO A 276 19.39 1.32 5.52
CA PRO A 276 18.88 0.02 5.96
C PRO A 276 17.41 0.14 6.40
N VAL A 277 16.58 -0.79 5.92
CA VAL A 277 15.34 -1.18 6.61
C VAL A 277 15.71 -1.35 8.08
N THR A 278 15.12 -0.56 8.97
CA THR A 278 15.27 -0.78 10.40
C THR A 278 14.65 -2.14 10.71
N THR A 279 15.47 -3.19 10.78
CA THR A 279 15.08 -4.45 11.42
C THR A 279 15.07 -4.23 12.93
N LEU A 280 14.14 -3.39 13.41
CA LEU A 280 14.07 -2.70 14.71
C LEU A 280 14.69 -1.29 14.69
N PRO A 281 13.95 -0.24 15.10
CA PRO A 281 14.46 1.11 15.28
C PRO A 281 15.58 1.19 16.35
N ARG A 282 16.44 2.21 16.25
CA ARG A 282 17.50 2.49 17.25
C ARG A 282 16.98 2.78 18.66
N TRP A 283 15.74 3.26 18.81
CA TRP A 283 15.13 3.50 20.13
C TRP A 283 14.99 2.22 20.97
N ALA A 284 14.95 1.04 20.34
CA ALA A 284 14.96 -0.24 21.05
C ALA A 284 16.35 -0.61 21.65
N ARG A 285 17.41 0.18 21.38
CA ARG A 285 18.77 -0.04 21.90
C ARG A 285 19.33 1.09 22.76
N ARG A 286 18.68 2.25 22.81
CA ARG A 286 19.09 3.35 23.68
C ARG A 286 17.87 4.20 23.99
N VAL A 287 17.42 4.08 25.23
CA VAL A 287 16.70 5.17 25.93
C VAL A 287 17.71 6.31 26.02
N ASP A 288 17.26 7.56 25.86
CA ASP A 288 18.05 8.79 25.89
C ASP A 288 18.48 9.30 24.49
N GLU A 289 17.53 9.90 23.76
CA GLU A 289 17.70 11.17 23.01
C GLU A 289 16.33 11.59 22.44
N GLU A 290 15.99 12.88 22.59
CA GLU A 290 14.72 13.53 22.26
C GLU A 290 14.49 13.62 20.73
N GLU A 291 14.20 12.49 20.08
CA GLU A 291 13.73 12.45 18.69
C GLU A 291 12.24 12.03 18.67
N GLU A 292 11.47 12.66 17.78
CA GLU A 292 10.01 12.58 17.65
C GLU A 292 9.46 11.16 17.90
N GLN A 293 8.76 11.01 19.02
CA GLN A 293 8.37 9.69 19.53
C GLN A 293 7.21 9.12 18.71
N PRO A 294 7.17 7.80 18.45
CA PRO A 294 6.03 7.17 17.81
C PRO A 294 4.75 7.34 18.66
N PRO A 295 3.56 7.33 18.04
CA PRO A 295 2.27 7.34 18.73
C PRO A 295 2.22 6.32 19.87
N GLU A 296 1.56 6.66 20.97
CA GLU A 296 1.56 5.89 22.23
C GLU A 296 1.07 4.44 22.06
N GLN A 297 0.17 4.20 21.11
CA GLN A 297 -0.32 2.87 20.72
C GLN A 297 0.76 1.98 20.05
N GLU A 298 1.71 2.58 19.32
CA GLU A 298 2.83 1.87 18.68
C GLU A 298 3.92 1.47 19.69
N LYS A 299 4.03 2.22 20.80
CA LYS A 299 4.93 1.88 21.91
C LYS A 299 4.46 0.63 22.65
N GLU A 300 3.17 0.53 22.95
CA GLU A 300 2.60 -0.64 23.63
C GLU A 300 2.68 -1.90 22.76
N ALA A 301 2.30 -1.81 21.48
CA ALA A 301 2.41 -2.93 20.55
C ALA A 301 3.87 -3.40 20.35
N GLY A 302 4.81 -2.45 20.19
CA GLY A 302 6.23 -2.77 20.06
C GLY A 302 6.86 -3.39 21.31
N VAL A 303 6.44 -2.95 22.51
CA VAL A 303 6.92 -3.48 23.80
C VAL A 303 6.35 -4.86 24.11
N GLU A 304 5.08 -5.12 23.80
CA GLU A 304 4.44 -6.42 24.04
C GLU A 304 4.99 -7.49 23.08
N VAL A 305 5.22 -7.13 21.81
CA VAL A 305 5.92 -7.96 20.81
C VAL A 305 7.34 -8.29 21.26
N TYR A 306 8.04 -7.37 21.93
CA TYR A 306 9.38 -7.62 22.47
C TYR A 306 9.39 -8.63 23.62
N LYS A 307 8.35 -8.62 24.47
CA LYS A 307 8.18 -9.62 25.54
C LYS A 307 7.86 -11.01 24.97
N GLU A 308 6.94 -11.11 24.00
CA GLU A 308 6.58 -12.39 23.38
C GLU A 308 7.72 -12.98 22.52
N ALA A 309 8.47 -12.16 21.78
CA ALA A 309 9.61 -12.63 21.00
C ALA A 309 10.77 -13.14 21.89
N ARG A 310 10.96 -12.55 23.08
CA ARG A 310 11.93 -13.02 24.07
C ARG A 310 11.50 -14.30 24.78
N LEU A 311 10.18 -14.57 24.83
CA LEU A 311 9.60 -15.77 25.44
C LEU A 311 9.49 -16.96 24.48
N ARG A 312 9.50 -16.75 23.15
CA ARG A 312 9.23 -17.80 22.14
C ARG A 312 10.40 -18.18 21.21
N GLY A 313 11.64 -17.79 21.50
CA GLY A 313 12.81 -18.17 20.69
C GLY A 313 14.02 -18.61 21.54
N PRO A 314 14.74 -19.68 21.14
CA PRO A 314 15.84 -20.25 21.94
C PRO A 314 17.06 -19.32 21.93
N LEU A 315 17.77 -19.27 23.06
CA LEU A 315 19.13 -18.72 23.19
C LEU A 315 20.03 -19.26 22.06
N SER A 316 20.25 -18.47 21.02
CA SER A 316 21.22 -18.79 19.99
C SER A 316 22.61 -18.37 20.46
N ILE A 317 23.34 -19.34 21.02
CA ILE A 317 24.78 -19.27 21.26
C ILE A 317 25.48 -19.30 19.90
N TYR A 318 26.25 -18.26 19.56
CA TYR A 318 27.08 -18.25 18.36
C TYR A 318 28.50 -18.75 18.67
N LEU A 319 28.93 -19.82 17.99
CA LEU A 319 30.33 -20.22 17.89
C LEU A 319 31.01 -19.42 16.79
N ASN A 320 31.97 -18.56 17.13
CA ASN A 320 32.95 -18.07 16.16
C ASN A 320 34.23 -18.92 16.22
N LYS A 321 35.03 -18.91 15.15
CA LYS A 321 36.28 -19.70 14.99
C LYS A 321 37.41 -19.36 15.99
N ARG A 322 37.14 -18.64 17.09
CA ARG A 322 38.08 -18.33 18.18
C ARG A 322 37.54 -18.66 19.59
N GLY A 323 36.48 -19.46 19.72
CA GLY A 323 36.00 -19.99 21.01
C GLY A 323 34.88 -19.16 21.67
N LEU A 324 34.13 -19.79 22.58
CA LEU A 324 32.94 -19.25 23.24
C LEU A 324 33.24 -18.04 24.14
N ARG A 325 32.43 -16.99 24.03
CA ARG A 325 32.16 -16.03 25.12
C ARG A 325 30.66 -15.78 25.21
N CYS A 326 30.12 -15.78 26.43
CA CYS A 326 28.77 -15.30 26.75
C CYS A 326 28.81 -13.80 27.05
N ASP A 327 27.91 -13.02 26.44
CA ASP A 327 27.60 -11.66 26.88
C ASP A 327 26.55 -11.73 28.01
N GLY A 328 27.04 -11.81 29.24
CA GLY A 328 26.22 -11.80 30.45
C GLY A 328 27.05 -12.25 31.65
N ARG A 329 27.01 -11.50 32.75
CA ARG A 329 27.77 -11.78 33.98
C ARG A 329 27.36 -13.13 34.56
N CYS A 330 28.20 -14.15 34.36
CA CYS A 330 28.19 -15.38 35.14
C CYS A 330 29.60 -15.55 35.69
N ASP A 331 29.81 -15.16 36.94
CA ASP A 331 31.03 -15.46 37.68
C ASP A 331 30.93 -16.92 38.16
N THR A 332 31.69 -17.79 37.49
CA THR A 332 32.04 -19.20 37.82
C THR A 332 31.28 -20.35 37.13
N PRO A 333 31.95 -21.50 36.85
CA PRO A 333 31.45 -22.57 35.98
C PRO A 333 30.61 -23.65 36.68
N ALA A 334 29.91 -23.33 37.78
CA ALA A 334 29.16 -24.32 38.56
C ALA A 334 27.65 -24.38 38.26
N ASP A 335 27.07 -23.36 37.61
CA ASP A 335 25.60 -23.27 37.46
C ASP A 335 25.04 -23.84 36.15
N LEU A 336 25.87 -24.43 35.28
CA LEU A 336 25.41 -25.02 34.01
C LEU A 336 24.96 -26.49 34.12
N ALA A 337 25.10 -27.11 35.30
CA ALA A 337 24.81 -28.54 35.50
C ALA A 337 23.42 -28.84 36.10
N VAL A 338 22.62 -27.83 36.48
CA VAL A 338 21.35 -28.06 37.21
C VAL A 338 20.11 -28.00 36.30
N THR A 339 20.17 -27.39 35.12
CA THR A 339 18.97 -27.15 34.29
C THR A 339 18.64 -28.28 33.30
N LEU A 340 19.42 -29.37 33.26
CA LEU A 340 19.17 -30.52 32.37
C LEU A 340 18.50 -31.72 33.07
N ALA A 341 18.12 -31.62 34.34
CA ALA A 341 17.62 -32.75 35.13
C ALA A 341 16.11 -32.73 35.46
N THR A 342 15.31 -31.80 34.92
CA THR A 342 13.90 -31.61 35.35
C THR A 342 12.85 -31.55 34.23
N LEU A 343 13.02 -32.31 33.14
CA LEU A 343 11.93 -32.55 32.20
C LEU A 343 11.27 -33.93 32.49
N PRO A 344 9.98 -33.99 32.85
CA PRO A 344 9.26 -35.26 32.95
C PRO A 344 8.87 -35.77 31.56
N HIS A 345 9.09 -37.07 31.36
CA HIS A 345 8.62 -37.86 30.22
C HIS A 345 7.09 -37.81 30.11
N ILE A 346 6.58 -37.50 28.92
CA ILE A 346 5.22 -37.86 28.50
C ILE A 346 5.35 -38.62 27.19
N THR A 347 4.91 -39.88 27.24
CA THR A 347 4.70 -40.84 26.16
C THR A 347 3.66 -40.39 25.16
#